data_AF-A0A7R9Z624-F1
#
_entry.id   AF-A0A7R9Z624-F1
#
_cell.length_a   1.000
_cell.length_b   1.000
_cell.length_c   1.000
_cell.angle_alpha   90.00
_cell.angle_beta   90.00
_cell.angle_gamma   90.00
#
_symmetry.space_group_name_H-M   'P 1'
#
loop_
_entity.id
_entity.type
_entity.pdbx_description
1 polymer ?
#
loop_
_entity_poly.entity_id
_entity_poly.type
_entity_poly.pdbx_seq_one_letter_code
_entity_poly.pdbx_strand_id
1 'polypeptide(L)'
;RRRESDGGDRPPHKRRRRDIIQTDERLVLHRIPAGITQQHISDMFVAHTQIRPSEVPEVEYSTSVSAKGEKKKRVIQGKVTVSFHSRKHADLAFETLGGDVYPDAVGTPQKRIHLKGGGFVAVKQNMFR
;
A
#
# COMPACT_ATOMS: atom_id res chain seq x y z
N ARG A 1 -51.13 30.34 -19.31
CA ARG A 1 -50.19 30.82 -18.26
C ARG A 1 -49.41 29.61 -17.78
N ARG A 2 -48.06 29.67 -17.86
CA ARG A 2 -47.11 28.67 -17.36
C ARG A 2 -47.31 28.40 -15.86
N ARG A 3 -47.05 27.16 -15.43
CA ARG A 3 -46.13 26.84 -14.32
C ARG A 3 -45.73 25.36 -14.40
N GLU A 4 -44.46 25.17 -14.75
CA GLU A 4 -43.66 23.98 -14.46
C GLU A 4 -43.43 23.90 -12.95
N SER A 5 -43.32 22.68 -12.41
CA SER A 5 -42.36 22.39 -11.35
C SER A 5 -42.14 20.88 -11.28
N ASP A 6 -41.02 20.48 -11.86
CA ASP A 6 -40.34 19.19 -11.72
C ASP A 6 -40.20 18.78 -10.25
N GLY A 7 -40.66 17.57 -9.94
CA GLY A 7 -40.29 16.83 -8.73
C GLY A 7 -39.41 15.64 -9.14
N GLY A 8 -38.18 15.94 -9.55
CA GLY A 8 -37.23 14.97 -10.08
C GLY A 8 -36.94 13.80 -9.15
N ASP A 9 -36.94 12.60 -9.75
CA ASP A 9 -36.30 11.38 -9.28
C ASP A 9 -34.94 11.67 -8.63
N ARG A 10 -34.84 11.47 -7.31
CA ARG A 10 -33.55 11.18 -6.69
C ARG A 10 -33.35 9.66 -6.78
N PRO A 11 -32.40 9.17 -7.61
CA PRO A 11 -32.06 7.77 -7.56
C PRO A 11 -31.51 7.45 -6.16
N PRO A 12 -31.82 6.29 -5.58
CA PRO A 12 -31.21 5.88 -4.33
C PRO A 12 -29.69 5.86 -4.54
N HIS A 13 -28.97 6.64 -3.74
CA HIS A 13 -27.52 6.49 -3.63
C HIS A 13 -27.27 5.03 -3.27
N LYS A 14 -26.94 4.21 -4.28
CA LYS A 14 -26.32 2.91 -4.11
C LYS A 14 -25.04 3.20 -3.34
N ARG A 15 -25.11 3.14 -2.01
CA ARG A 15 -23.95 2.93 -1.15
C ARG A 15 -23.33 1.67 -1.74
N ARG A 16 -22.30 1.85 -2.57
CA ARG A 16 -21.46 0.75 -3.02
C ARG A 16 -21.10 0.04 -1.73
N ARG A 17 -21.66 -1.16 -1.53
CA ARG A 17 -21.18 -2.08 -0.52
C ARG A 17 -19.71 -2.22 -0.86
N ARG A 18 -18.85 -1.51 -0.12
CA ARG A 18 -17.44 -1.86 -0.11
C ARG A 18 -17.51 -3.26 0.46
N ASP A 19 -17.29 -4.26 -0.38
CA ASP A 19 -17.05 -5.61 0.10
C ASP A 19 -16.04 -5.43 1.23
N ILE A 20 -16.44 -5.83 2.45
CA ILE A 20 -15.63 -5.60 3.64
C ILE A 20 -14.46 -6.57 3.50
N ILE A 21 -13.45 -6.15 2.76
CA ILE A 21 -12.17 -6.81 2.67
C ILE A 21 -11.64 -6.80 4.11
N GLN A 22 -11.49 -7.99 4.71
CA GLN A 22 -10.93 -8.12 6.04
C GLN A 22 -9.41 -7.94 5.94
N THR A 23 -8.98 -6.71 6.18
CA THR A 23 -7.57 -6.35 6.28
C THR A 23 -7.01 -6.75 7.64
N ASP A 24 -5.74 -7.11 7.66
CA ASP A 24 -5.01 -7.49 8.86
C ASP A 24 -4.46 -6.25 9.59
N GLU A 25 -3.90 -6.44 10.77
CA GLU A 25 -3.03 -5.46 11.46
C GLU A 25 -1.63 -5.35 10.84
N ARG A 26 -1.41 -5.95 9.67
CA ARG A 26 -0.12 -6.05 9.01
C ARG A 26 -0.14 -5.46 7.60
N LEU A 27 0.96 -4.82 7.23
CA LEU A 27 1.23 -4.36 5.86
C LEU A 27 2.44 -5.10 5.30
N VAL A 28 2.36 -5.49 4.03
CA VAL A 28 3.47 -6.15 3.34
C VAL A 28 4.18 -5.14 2.46
N LEU A 29 5.48 -4.96 2.72
CA LEU A 29 6.37 -4.14 1.92
C LEU A 29 7.19 -5.06 1.02
N HIS A 30 7.29 -4.72 -0.26
CA HIS A 30 8.06 -5.48 -1.25
C HIS A 30 8.71 -4.55 -2.28
N ARG A 31 9.60 -5.12 -3.11
CA ARG A 31 10.45 -4.35 -4.04
C ARG A 31 11.33 -3.33 -3.32
N ILE A 32 11.66 -3.58 -2.06
CA ILE A 32 12.47 -2.69 -1.24
C ILE A 32 13.88 -2.64 -1.86
N PRO A 33 14.40 -1.45 -2.22
CA PRO A 33 15.77 -1.34 -2.73
C PRO A 33 16.81 -1.84 -1.73
N ALA A 34 17.95 -2.31 -2.23
CA ALA A 34 19.06 -2.76 -1.39
C ALA A 34 19.54 -1.64 -0.46
N GLY A 35 19.95 -2.00 0.77
CA GLY A 35 20.47 -1.07 1.76
C GLY A 35 19.41 -0.37 2.62
N ILE A 36 18.12 -0.62 2.39
CA ILE A 36 17.05 -0.15 3.27
C ILE A 36 16.97 -1.06 4.51
N THR A 37 17.03 -0.47 5.69
CA THR A 37 17.01 -1.20 6.97
C THR A 37 15.63 -1.14 7.60
N GLN A 38 15.40 -1.93 8.65
CA GLN A 38 14.20 -1.85 9.48
C GLN A 38 13.97 -0.42 10.02
N GLN A 39 15.04 0.30 10.37
CA GLN A 39 14.94 1.65 10.90
C GLN A 39 14.39 2.61 9.84
N HIS A 40 14.90 2.55 8.60
CA HIS A 40 14.39 3.36 7.50
C HIS A 40 12.89 3.12 7.23
N ILE A 41 12.42 1.88 7.38
CA ILE A 41 11.00 1.54 7.22
C ILE A 41 10.16 2.13 8.36
N SER A 42 10.64 2.03 9.60
CA SER A 42 9.99 2.64 10.77
C SER A 42 9.88 4.17 10.59
N ASP A 43 10.99 4.81 10.23
CA ASP A 43 11.06 6.25 10.01
C ASP A 43 10.15 6.70 8.87
N MET A 44 10.07 5.92 7.78
CA MET A 44 9.15 6.19 6.66
C MET A 44 7.70 6.24 7.14
N PHE A 45 7.24 5.26 7.93
CA PHE A 45 5.87 5.28 8.44
C PHE A 45 5.64 6.48 9.36
N VAL A 46 6.51 6.70 10.35
CA VAL A 46 6.34 7.83 11.29
C VAL A 46 6.34 9.17 10.55
N ALA A 47 7.24 9.37 9.58
CA ALA A 47 7.36 10.63 8.85
C ALA A 47 6.16 10.92 7.92
N HIS A 48 5.56 9.88 7.33
CA HIS A 48 4.48 10.07 6.33
C HIS A 48 3.08 9.88 6.89
N THR A 49 2.90 9.11 7.97
CA THR A 49 1.58 8.74 8.50
C THR A 49 1.36 9.17 9.94
N GLN A 50 2.42 9.59 10.65
CA GLN A 50 2.43 9.80 12.10
C GLN A 50 2.05 8.55 12.92
N ILE A 51 2.05 7.36 12.28
CA ILE A 51 1.75 6.09 12.92
C ILE A 51 3.04 5.29 13.01
N ARG A 52 3.41 4.92 14.24
CA ARG A 52 4.54 4.04 14.50
C ARG A 52 4.11 2.58 14.41
N PRO A 53 4.76 1.74 13.58
CA PRO A 53 4.55 0.30 13.62
C PRO A 53 4.90 -0.30 14.97
N SER A 54 4.20 -1.36 15.39
CA SER A 54 4.51 -2.07 16.63
C SER A 54 5.76 -2.95 16.46
N GLU A 55 5.92 -3.54 15.28
CA GLU A 55 7.04 -4.43 14.96
C GLU A 55 7.47 -4.21 13.51
N VAL A 56 8.78 -4.04 13.31
CA VAL A 56 9.41 -3.98 11.98
C VAL A 56 10.53 -5.00 11.97
N PRO A 57 10.30 -6.21 11.39
CA PRO A 57 11.35 -7.21 11.25
C PRO A 57 12.48 -6.76 10.33
N GLU A 58 13.58 -7.51 10.33
CA GLU A 58 14.65 -7.32 9.37
C GLU A 58 14.16 -7.58 7.94
N VAL A 59 14.70 -6.84 6.98
CA VAL A 59 14.28 -6.93 5.58
C VAL A 59 14.91 -8.16 4.93
N GLU A 60 14.08 -9.08 4.45
CA GLU A 60 14.53 -10.25 3.71
C GLU A 60 14.87 -9.86 2.27
N TYR A 61 16.15 -9.88 1.92
CA TYR A 61 16.63 -9.57 0.57
C TYR A 61 16.76 -10.80 -0.30
N SER A 62 16.14 -10.74 -1.47
CA SER A 62 16.23 -11.76 -2.52
C SER A 62 16.95 -11.19 -3.74
N THR A 63 17.79 -12.00 -4.37
CA THR A 63 18.44 -11.64 -5.63
C THR A 63 17.67 -12.29 -6.78
N SER A 64 17.20 -11.47 -7.71
CA SER A 64 16.52 -11.91 -8.92
C SER A 64 17.23 -11.38 -10.16
N VAL A 65 17.01 -12.02 -11.31
CA VAL A 65 17.52 -11.52 -12.60
C VAL A 65 16.36 -10.85 -13.32
N SER A 66 16.44 -9.53 -13.49
CA SER A 66 15.49 -8.80 -14.32
C SER A 66 16.06 -8.72 -15.74
N ALA A 67 15.32 -9.26 -16.69
CA ALA A 67 15.55 -9.02 -18.10
C ALA A 67 14.79 -7.74 -18.49
N LYS A 68 15.54 -6.65 -18.70
CA LYS A 68 14.99 -5.44 -19.32
C LYS A 68 15.73 -5.23 -20.64
N GLY A 69 15.16 -5.75 -21.72
CA GLY A 69 15.84 -5.89 -23.02
C GLY A 69 16.82 -7.08 -23.05
N GLU A 70 17.83 -7.02 -23.93
CA GLU A 70 18.82 -8.11 -24.12
C GLU A 70 19.83 -8.26 -22.96
N LYS A 71 19.92 -7.28 -22.05
CA LYS A 71 20.87 -7.31 -20.93
C LYS A 71 20.22 -7.85 -19.66
N LYS A 72 20.70 -9.01 -19.19
CA LYS A 72 20.35 -9.58 -17.88
C LYS A 72 21.02 -8.76 -16.78
N LYS A 73 20.23 -8.10 -15.92
CA LYS A 73 20.73 -7.38 -14.74
C LYS A 73 20.29 -8.09 -13.47
N ARG A 74 21.23 -8.32 -12.55
CA ARG A 74 20.90 -8.77 -11.19
C ARG A 74 20.26 -7.62 -10.42
N VAL A 75 19.09 -7.88 -9.83
CA VAL A 75 18.33 -6.94 -9.02
C VAL A 75 18.12 -7.55 -7.66
N ILE A 76 18.57 -6.83 -6.62
CA ILE A 76 18.34 -7.20 -5.23
C ILE A 76 17.08 -6.46 -4.77
N GLN A 77 16.11 -7.21 -4.25
CA GLN A 77 14.85 -6.65 -3.74
C GLN A 77 14.50 -7.26 -2.39
N GLY A 78 14.15 -6.39 -1.45
CA GLY A 78 13.71 -6.75 -0.12
C GLY A 78 12.20 -6.95 -0.04
N LYS A 79 11.80 -7.76 0.94
CA LYS A 79 10.42 -7.94 1.39
C LYS A 79 10.41 -7.94 2.92
N VAL A 80 9.39 -7.32 3.51
CA VAL A 80 9.12 -7.42 4.95
C VAL A 80 7.63 -7.29 5.22
N THR A 81 7.15 -7.92 6.27
CA THR A 81 5.79 -7.72 6.78
C THR A 81 5.88 -6.94 8.09
N VAL A 82 5.23 -5.78 8.12
CA VAL A 82 5.25 -4.86 9.26
C VAL A 82 3.94 -4.98 10.01
N SER A 83 4.02 -5.08 11.34
CA SER A 83 2.85 -5.18 12.21
C SER A 83 2.52 -3.83 12.83
N PHE A 84 1.22 -3.59 13.04
CA PHE A 84 0.68 -2.43 13.74
C PHE A 84 -0.09 -2.89 14.97
N HIS A 85 -0.32 -1.97 15.90
CA HIS A 85 -1.04 -2.28 17.14
C HIS A 85 -2.50 -2.71 16.90
N SER A 86 -3.11 -2.29 15.79
CA SER A 86 -4.42 -2.77 15.40
C SER A 86 -4.62 -2.64 13.90
N ARG A 87 -5.61 -3.38 13.37
CA ARG A 87 -6.10 -3.22 11.99
C ARG A 87 -6.37 -1.77 11.61
N LYS A 88 -7.01 -0.99 12.48
CA LYS A 88 -7.31 0.43 12.22
C LYS A 88 -6.05 1.26 12.01
N HIS A 89 -4.98 0.97 12.75
CA HIS A 89 -3.68 1.63 12.55
C HIS A 89 -3.04 1.21 11.22
N ALA A 90 -3.11 -0.07 10.85
CA ALA A 90 -2.61 -0.53 9.56
C ALA A 90 -3.37 0.11 8.39
N ASP A 91 -4.71 0.16 8.47
CA ASP A 91 -5.57 0.79 7.48
C ASP A 91 -5.27 2.30 7.37
N LEU A 92 -5.22 3.01 8.49
CA LEU A 92 -4.93 4.45 8.50
C LEU A 92 -3.51 4.74 7.99
N ALA A 93 -2.51 3.92 8.36
CA ALA A 93 -1.16 4.05 7.84
C ALA A 93 -1.13 3.82 6.33
N PHE A 94 -1.86 2.82 5.83
CA PHE A 94 -1.97 2.59 4.39
C PHE A 94 -2.68 3.74 3.67
N GLU A 95 -3.78 4.25 4.20
CA GLU A 95 -4.57 5.34 3.61
C GLU A 95 -3.78 6.64 3.54
N THR A 96 -3.02 6.97 4.60
CA THR A 96 -2.25 8.22 4.71
C THR A 96 -0.90 8.19 4.01
N LEU A 97 -0.31 6.99 3.81
CA LEU A 97 0.88 6.84 2.99
C LEU A 97 0.68 7.48 1.61
N GLY A 98 1.65 8.26 1.15
CA GLY A 98 1.58 8.92 -0.14
C GLY A 98 1.50 7.95 -1.33
N GLY A 99 1.12 8.48 -2.49
CA GLY A 99 1.07 7.72 -3.74
C GLY A 99 -0.30 7.11 -4.04
N ASP A 100 -0.51 6.84 -5.33
CA ASP A 100 -1.76 6.32 -5.85
C ASP A 100 -1.97 4.85 -5.47
N VAL A 101 -3.22 4.49 -5.22
CA VAL A 101 -3.63 3.11 -4.96
C VAL A 101 -3.87 2.41 -6.29
N TYR A 102 -3.20 1.28 -6.49
CA TYR A 102 -3.39 0.38 -7.62
C TYR A 102 -3.73 -1.03 -7.13
N PRO A 103 -4.67 -1.73 -7.76
CA PRO A 103 -4.85 -3.15 -7.51
C PRO A 103 -3.66 -3.95 -8.04
N ASP A 104 -3.21 -4.95 -7.29
CA ASP A 104 -2.28 -5.95 -7.80
C ASP A 104 -2.99 -6.95 -8.73
N ALA A 105 -2.24 -7.95 -9.23
CA ALA A 105 -2.80 -8.99 -10.11
C ALA A 105 -3.95 -9.80 -9.49
N VAL A 106 -4.07 -9.80 -8.16
CA VAL A 106 -5.09 -10.53 -7.38
C VAL A 106 -6.20 -9.58 -6.90
N GLY A 107 -6.10 -8.28 -7.21
CA GLY A 107 -7.04 -7.24 -6.81
C GLY A 107 -6.76 -6.63 -5.43
N THR A 108 -5.64 -6.97 -4.79
CA THR A 108 -5.27 -6.41 -3.48
C THR A 108 -4.76 -4.97 -3.64
N PRO A 109 -5.26 -4.01 -2.84
CA PRO A 109 -4.79 -2.62 -2.89
C PRO A 109 -3.29 -2.50 -2.55
N GLN A 110 -2.57 -1.78 -3.40
CA GLN A 110 -1.14 -1.51 -3.24
C GLN A 110 -0.82 -0.04 -3.57
N LYS A 111 0.13 0.54 -2.84
CA LYS A 111 0.72 1.85 -3.10
C LYS A 111 2.20 1.74 -3.45
N ARG A 112 2.73 2.73 -4.17
CA ARG A 112 4.17 2.87 -4.46
C ARG A 112 4.71 4.15 -3.83
N ILE A 113 5.64 3.99 -2.89
CA ILE A 113 6.31 5.09 -2.21
C ILE A 113 7.66 5.29 -2.89
N HIS A 114 7.81 6.41 -3.61
CA HIS A 114 9.05 6.73 -4.30
C HIS A 114 10.11 7.23 -3.30
N LEU A 115 11.33 6.69 -3.40
CA LEU A 115 12.42 7.08 -2.51
C LEU A 115 13.24 8.24 -3.11
N LYS A 116 13.79 9.09 -2.24
CA LYS A 116 14.75 10.13 -2.61
C LYS A 116 16.04 9.45 -3.10
N GLY A 117 16.32 9.54 -4.41
CA GLY A 117 17.41 8.80 -5.07
C GLY A 117 16.96 7.76 -6.09
N GLY A 118 15.65 7.59 -6.26
CA GLY A 118 15.06 6.69 -7.26
C GLY A 118 14.66 5.34 -6.68
N GLY A 119 13.91 4.58 -7.48
CA GLY A 119 13.24 3.37 -7.00
C GLY A 119 11.97 3.68 -6.21
N PHE A 120 11.34 2.62 -5.70
CA PHE A 120 10.13 2.73 -4.89
C PHE A 120 10.01 1.53 -3.97
N VAL A 121 9.32 1.72 -2.83
CA VAL A 121 8.83 0.64 -1.98
C VAL A 121 7.36 0.42 -2.32
N ALA A 122 7.00 -0.83 -2.56
CA ALA A 122 5.61 -1.20 -2.75
C ALA A 122 4.99 -1.65 -1.43
N VAL A 123 3.93 -0.97 -0.99
CA VAL A 123 3.20 -1.29 0.24
C VAL A 123 1.86 -1.86 -0.15
N LYS A 124 1.49 -3.04 0.34
CA LYS A 124 0.17 -3.65 0.12
C LYS A 124 -0.50 -3.99 1.44
N GLN A 125 -1.83 -3.89 1.48
CA GLN A 125 -2.59 -4.40 2.61
C GLN A 125 -2.49 -5.92 2.67
N ASN A 126 -2.28 -6.48 3.86
CA ASN A 126 -2.36 -7.93 4.04
C ASN A 126 -3.84 -8.31 4.14
N MET A 127 -4.31 -9.12 3.18
CA MET A 127 -5.67 -9.64 3.15
C MET A 127 -5.65 -11.10 3.56
N PHE A 128 -6.40 -11.47 4.59
CA PHE A 128 -6.74 -12.87 4.80
C PHE A 128 -7.88 -13.23 3.84
N ARG A 129 -7.74 -14.37 3.16
CA ARG A 129 -8.83 -15.02 2.45
C ARG A 129 -9.35 -16.16 3.29
#